data_AF-A0A2H5ZJP3-F1
#
_entry.id   AF-A0A2H5ZJP3-F1
#
_cell.length_a   1.000
_cell.length_b   1.000
_cell.length_c   1.000
_cell.angle_alpha   90.00
_cell.angle_beta   90.00
_cell.angle_gamma   90.00
#
_symmetry.space_group_name_H-M   'P 1'
#
loop_
_entity.id
_entity.type
_entity.pdbx_description
1 polymer ?
#
loop_
_entity_poly.entity_id
_entity_poly.type
_entity_poly.pdbx_seq_one_letter_code
_entity_poly.pdbx_strand_id
1 'polypeptide(L)'
;MGWLAYAHPIFGAVVVGFVFILGHFGLRGRGSSLRCREARQLHARLGPWVCAAALLAHAGGVLMVWSVRSDLTAASSVHFRSGTLLVCLLLLLFCSRPFMHLVLVRQLHPWVGALTMLIAAAHVFFGMQLIR
;
A
#
# COMPACT_ATOMS: atom_id res chain seq x y z
N MET A 1 -4.62 14.51 24.24
CA MET A 1 -4.62 13.72 22.99
C MET A 1 -4.91 12.28 23.34
N GLY A 2 -6.09 11.76 22.98
CA GLY A 2 -6.49 10.37 23.28
C GLY A 2 -5.88 9.35 22.31
N TRP A 3 -6.19 8.07 22.51
CA TRP A 3 -5.76 6.93 21.68
C TRP A 3 -6.00 7.11 20.17
N LEU A 4 -6.96 7.95 19.78
CA LEU A 4 -7.28 8.31 18.39
C LEU A 4 -6.06 8.85 17.61
N ALA A 5 -5.13 9.54 18.28
CA ALA A 5 -3.90 10.03 17.64
C ALA A 5 -2.98 8.89 17.17
N TYR A 6 -3.09 7.71 17.79
CA TYR A 6 -2.29 6.53 17.46
C TYR A 6 -3.02 5.56 16.53
N ALA A 7 -4.34 5.73 16.33
CA ALA A 7 -5.12 4.84 15.47
C ALA A 7 -4.60 4.84 14.02
N HIS A 8 -4.35 6.02 13.44
CA HIS A 8 -3.80 6.14 12.09
C HIS A 8 -2.41 5.48 11.93
N PRO A 9 -1.38 5.79 12.75
CA PRO A 9 -0.07 5.17 12.57
C PRO A 9 -0.07 3.66 12.81
N ILE A 10 -0.86 3.14 13.76
CA ILE A 10 -1.00 1.69 13.98
C ILE A 10 -1.64 1.04 12.75
N PHE A 11 -2.75 1.59 12.26
CA PHE A 11 -3.43 1.05 11.09
C PHE A 11 -2.54 1.13 9.83
N GLY A 12 -1.83 2.23 9.65
CA GLY A 12 -0.85 2.41 8.58
C GLY A 12 0.26 1.37 8.63
N ALA A 13 0.81 1.06 9.81
CA ALA A 13 1.83 0.02 9.97
C ALA A 13 1.30 -1.37 9.59
N VAL A 14 0.05 -1.70 9.96
CA VAL A 14 -0.61 -2.94 9.55
C VAL A 14 -0.77 -3.01 8.03
N VAL A 15 -1.19 -1.92 7.39
CA VAL A 15 -1.30 -1.84 5.93
C VAL A 15 0.05 -2.06 5.25
N VAL A 16 1.11 -1.42 5.73
CA VAL A 16 2.47 -1.61 5.20
C VAL A 16 2.89 -3.08 5.32
N GLY A 17 2.66 -3.71 6.48
CA GLY A 17 2.90 -5.14 6.66
C GLY A 17 2.15 -6.00 5.63
N PHE A 18 0.88 -5.70 5.37
CA PHE A 18 0.11 -6.39 4.33
C PHE A 18 0.63 -6.17 2.91
N VAL A 19 1.16 -4.98 2.58
CA VAL A 19 1.84 -4.72 1.29
C VAL A 19 3.04 -5.65 1.12
N PHE A 20 3.86 -5.83 2.16
CA PHE A 20 5.00 -6.76 2.13
C PHE A 20 4.56 -8.21 2.00
N ILE A 21 3.55 -8.64 2.75
CA ILE A 21 2.97 -10.00 2.65
C ILE A 21 2.44 -10.25 1.23
N LEU A 22 1.73 -9.28 0.65
CA LEU A 22 1.21 -9.37 -0.71
C LEU A 22 2.34 -9.50 -1.74
N GLY A 23 3.39 -8.67 -1.61
CA GLY A 23 4.58 -8.73 -2.46
C GLY A 23 5.32 -10.06 -2.36
N HIS A 24 5.47 -10.59 -1.14
CA HIS A 24 6.05 -11.91 -0.87
C HIS A 24 5.31 -13.04 -1.60
N PHE A 25 3.98 -13.05 -1.55
CA PHE A 25 3.19 -14.00 -2.33
C PHE A 25 3.34 -13.80 -3.85
N GLY A 26 3.46 -12.55 -4.30
CA GLY A 26 3.74 -12.23 -5.70
C GLY A 26 5.07 -12.83 -6.19
N LEU A 27 6.12 -12.73 -5.37
CA LEU A 27 7.43 -13.32 -5.66
C LEU A 27 7.39 -14.85 -5.64
N ARG A 28 6.80 -15.46 -4.59
CA ARG A 28 6.65 -16.92 -4.49
C ARG A 28 5.76 -17.52 -5.59
N GLY A 29 4.86 -16.71 -6.14
CA GLY A 29 4.02 -17.08 -7.27
C GLY A 29 4.76 -17.25 -8.58
N ARG A 30 6.06 -16.92 -8.67
CA ARG A 30 6.87 -17.02 -9.89
C ARG A 30 7.42 -18.44 -10.07
N GLY A 31 6.60 -19.36 -10.57
CA GLY A 31 7.01 -20.72 -10.87
C GLY A 31 5.83 -21.63 -11.27
N SER A 32 6.12 -22.88 -11.63
CA SER A 32 5.12 -23.86 -12.10
C SER A 32 4.59 -24.80 -11.02
N SER A 33 5.25 -24.87 -9.86
CA SER A 33 4.90 -25.80 -8.77
C SER A 33 3.50 -25.53 -8.17
N LEU A 34 2.94 -26.53 -7.47
CA LEU A 34 1.68 -26.39 -6.74
C LEU A 34 1.73 -25.23 -5.74
N ARG A 35 2.81 -25.13 -4.96
CA ARG A 35 3.05 -24.03 -4.00
C ARG A 35 3.07 -22.66 -4.67
N CYS A 36 3.62 -22.57 -5.89
CA CYS A 36 3.58 -21.33 -6.68
C CYS A 36 2.15 -20.97 -7.12
N ARG A 37 1.31 -21.96 -7.45
CA ARG A 37 -0.11 -21.74 -7.78
C ARG A 37 -0.89 -21.22 -6.57
N GLU A 38 -0.70 -21.83 -5.41
CA GLU A 38 -1.31 -21.38 -4.14
C GLU A 38 -0.89 -19.95 -3.80
N ALA A 39 0.39 -19.63 -3.90
CA ALA A 39 0.89 -18.27 -3.67
C ALA A 39 0.24 -17.25 -4.63
N ARG A 40 0.06 -17.58 -5.91
CA ARG A 40 -0.66 -16.71 -6.87
C ARG A 40 -2.13 -16.52 -6.50
N GLN A 41 -2.80 -17.57 -6.04
CA GLN A 41 -4.20 -17.48 -5.60
C GLN A 41 -4.32 -16.58 -4.37
N LEU A 42 -3.45 -16.74 -3.38
CA LEU A 42 -3.39 -15.88 -2.20
C LEU A 42 -3.10 -14.43 -2.60
N HIS A 43 -2.13 -14.20 -3.48
CA HIS A 43 -1.82 -12.86 -4.00
C HIS A 43 -3.04 -12.23 -4.69
N ALA A 44 -3.71 -12.96 -5.57
CA ALA A 44 -4.89 -12.48 -6.29
C ALA A 44 -6.11 -12.24 -5.38
N ARG A 45 -6.25 -13.03 -4.31
CA ARG A 45 -7.34 -12.90 -3.32
C ARG A 45 -7.10 -11.76 -2.35
N LEU A 46 -5.86 -11.57 -1.89
CA LEU A 46 -5.50 -10.54 -0.91
C LEU A 46 -5.37 -9.15 -1.53
N GLY A 47 -4.92 -9.04 -2.79
CA GLY A 47 -4.68 -7.76 -3.46
C GLY A 47 -5.79 -6.71 -3.30
N PRO A 48 -7.07 -7.03 -3.55
CA PRO A 48 -8.19 -6.10 -3.36
C PRO A 48 -8.30 -5.57 -1.93
N TRP A 49 -8.12 -6.44 -0.94
CA TRP A 49 -8.22 -6.08 0.48
C TRP A 49 -7.07 -5.17 0.92
N VAL A 50 -5.85 -5.44 0.46
CA VAL A 50 -4.69 -4.56 0.74
C VAL A 50 -4.90 -3.20 0.10
N CYS A 51 -5.39 -3.14 -1.14
CA CYS A 51 -5.71 -1.89 -1.81
C CYS A 51 -6.80 -1.10 -1.06
N ALA A 52 -7.88 -1.77 -0.66
CA ALA A 52 -8.96 -1.15 0.11
C ALA A 52 -8.48 -0.63 1.48
N ALA A 53 -7.68 -1.42 2.19
CA ALA A 53 -7.13 -1.02 3.48
C ALA A 53 -6.18 0.20 3.34
N ALA A 54 -5.36 0.25 2.30
CA ALA A 54 -4.51 1.40 2.01
C ALA A 54 -5.32 2.68 1.67
N LEU A 55 -6.39 2.54 0.89
CA LEU A 55 -7.33 3.63 0.61
C LEU A 55 -7.96 4.17 1.90
N LEU A 56 -8.45 3.27 2.77
CA LEU A 56 -9.04 3.64 4.04
C LEU A 56 -8.01 4.31 4.97
N ALA A 57 -6.78 3.80 5.01
CA ALA A 57 -5.72 4.40 5.82
C ALA A 57 -5.40 5.81 5.34
N HIS A 58 -5.29 6.01 4.03
CA HIS A 58 -5.04 7.32 3.43
C HIS A 58 -6.19 8.29 3.68
N ALA A 59 -7.43 7.88 3.41
CA ALA A 59 -8.62 8.69 3.66
C ALA A 59 -8.74 9.08 5.15
N GLY A 60 -8.49 8.13 6.06
CA GLY A 60 -8.46 8.38 7.49
C GLY A 60 -7.38 9.38 7.90
N GLY A 61 -6.18 9.30 7.32
CA GLY A 61 -5.10 10.27 7.55
C GLY A 61 -5.46 11.68 7.08
N VAL A 62 -6.06 11.80 5.89
CA VAL A 62 -6.54 13.09 5.35
C VAL A 62 -7.64 13.67 6.22
N LEU A 63 -8.63 12.84 6.59
CA LEU A 63 -9.73 13.26 7.47
C LEU A 63 -9.22 13.72 8.83
N MET A 64 -8.24 13.00 9.41
CA MET A 64 -7.63 13.36 10.69
C MET A 64 -6.91 14.71 10.62
N VAL A 65 -6.17 14.98 9.54
CA VAL A 65 -5.53 16.30 9.38
C VAL A 65 -6.57 17.39 9.20
N TRP A 66 -7.57 17.17 8.36
CA TRP A 66 -8.60 18.16 8.08
C TRP A 66 -9.46 18.51 9.31
N SER A 67 -9.74 17.52 10.18
CA SER A 67 -10.64 17.70 11.34
C SER A 67 -9.93 17.95 12.67
N VAL A 68 -8.69 17.49 12.86
CA VAL A 68 -8.01 17.53 14.16
C VAL A 68 -6.65 18.26 14.12
N ARG A 69 -5.92 18.20 13.00
CA ARG A 69 -4.57 18.81 12.88
C ARG A 69 -4.54 19.94 11.85
N SER A 70 -5.25 21.03 12.16
CA SER A 70 -5.26 22.25 11.34
C SER A 70 -3.88 22.93 11.22
N ASP A 71 -2.93 22.55 12.08
CA ASP A 71 -1.52 22.94 12.03
C ASP A 71 -0.75 22.32 10.85
N LEU A 72 -1.29 21.27 10.23
CA LEU A 72 -0.64 20.55 9.13
C LEU A 72 -1.29 20.88 7.78
N THR A 73 -0.48 21.31 6.81
CA THR A 73 -0.92 21.38 5.41
C THR A 73 -0.57 20.08 4.69
N ALA A 74 -1.56 19.20 4.50
CA ALA A 74 -1.36 17.85 3.96
C ALA A 74 -0.51 17.81 2.67
N ALA A 75 -0.80 18.66 1.68
CA ALA A 75 -0.10 18.67 0.39
C ALA A 75 1.40 19.00 0.49
N SER A 76 1.82 19.74 1.52
CA SER A 76 3.24 20.09 1.74
C SER A 76 4.04 18.92 2.34
N SER A 77 3.36 17.99 3.02
CA SER A 77 4.00 16.89 3.72
C SER A 77 4.45 15.79 2.76
N VAL A 78 5.70 15.36 2.92
CA VAL A 78 6.25 14.19 2.19
C VAL A 78 5.49 12.92 2.54
N HIS A 79 5.02 12.79 3.80
CA HIS A 79 4.24 11.63 4.23
C HIS A 79 2.91 11.53 3.45
N PHE A 80 2.15 12.62 3.34
CA PHE A 80 0.90 12.63 2.58
C PHE A 80 1.12 12.36 1.09
N ARG A 81 2.11 13.01 0.47
CA ARG A 81 2.44 12.80 -0.94
C ARG A 81 2.87 11.36 -1.24
N SER A 82 3.71 10.77 -0.39
CA SER A 82 4.12 9.37 -0.53
C SER A 82 2.95 8.41 -0.27
N GLY A 83 2.04 8.72 0.66
CA GLY A 83 0.82 7.95 0.89
C GLY A 83 -0.13 7.97 -0.31
N THR A 84 -0.34 9.14 -0.93
CA THR A 84 -1.12 9.26 -2.18
C THR A 84 -0.47 8.46 -3.30
N LEU A 85 0.85 8.58 -3.49
CA LEU A 85 1.57 7.81 -4.49
C LEU A 85 1.42 6.29 -4.27
N LEU A 86 1.55 5.83 -3.02
CA LEU A 86 1.39 4.42 -2.67
C LEU A 86 -0.01 3.91 -3.01
N VAL A 87 -1.06 4.66 -2.67
CA VAL A 87 -2.45 4.34 -3.03
C VAL A 87 -2.65 4.31 -4.53
N CYS A 88 -2.12 5.28 -5.27
CA CYS A 88 -2.19 5.31 -6.74
C CYS A 88 -1.54 4.08 -7.37
N LEU A 89 -0.36 3.68 -6.88
CA LEU A 89 0.33 2.47 -7.37
C LEU A 89 -0.45 1.19 -7.05
N LEU A 90 -1.02 1.08 -5.84
CA LEU A 90 -1.87 -0.06 -5.46
C LEU A 90 -3.14 -0.13 -6.31
N LEU A 91 -3.78 1.01 -6.57
CA LEU A 91 -4.92 1.12 -7.48
C LEU A 91 -4.54 0.72 -8.90
N LEU A 92 -3.40 1.19 -9.42
CA LEU A 92 -2.90 0.81 -10.74
C LEU A 92 -2.68 -0.71 -10.82
N LEU A 93 -2.06 -1.31 -9.80
CA LEU A 93 -1.86 -2.76 -9.71
C LEU A 93 -3.20 -3.50 -9.64
N PHE A 94 -4.17 -3.02 -8.88
CA PHE A 94 -5.53 -3.58 -8.82
C PHE A 94 -6.23 -3.51 -10.19
N CYS A 95 -6.21 -2.35 -10.84
CA CYS A 95 -6.80 -2.13 -12.15
C CYS A 95 -6.08 -2.90 -13.27
N SER A 96 -4.82 -3.29 -13.07
CA SER A 96 -4.08 -4.11 -14.05
C SER A 96 -4.57 -5.57 -14.13
N ARG A 97 -5.31 -6.06 -13.13
CA ARG A 97 -5.72 -7.48 -13.02
C ARG A 97 -6.45 -8.04 -14.25
N PRO A 98 -7.44 -7.36 -14.86
CA PRO A 98 -8.12 -7.85 -16.06
C PRO A 98 -7.19 -7.96 -17.29
N PHE A 99 -6.09 -7.21 -17.29
CA PHE A 99 -5.17 -7.08 -18.42
C PHE A 99 -3.96 -8.01 -18.33
N MET A 100 -3.93 -8.96 -17.39
CA MET A 100 -2.83 -9.92 -17.21
C MET A 100 -2.63 -10.88 -18.39
N HIS A 101 -3.56 -10.92 -19.34
CA HIS A 101 -3.40 -11.64 -20.60
C HIS A 101 -2.37 -10.96 -21.53
N LEU A 102 -2.12 -9.65 -21.37
CA LEU A 102 -1.12 -8.90 -22.13
C LEU A 102 0.30 -9.15 -21.60
N VAL A 103 1.25 -9.42 -22.51
CA VAL A 103 2.67 -9.69 -22.16
C VAL A 103 3.29 -8.51 -21.40
N LEU A 104 3.06 -7.29 -21.89
CA LEU A 104 3.60 -6.07 -21.27
C LEU A 104 3.13 -5.91 -19.82
N VAL A 105 1.84 -6.13 -19.54
CA VAL A 105 1.30 -6.00 -18.18
C VAL A 105 1.94 -7.02 -17.25
N ARG A 106 2.13 -8.27 -17.69
CA ARG A 106 2.83 -9.31 -16.89
C ARG A 106 4.29 -8.96 -16.61
N GLN A 107 4.96 -8.25 -17.53
CA GLN A 107 6.33 -7.81 -17.35
C GLN A 107 6.42 -6.62 -16.40
N LEU A 108 5.53 -5.63 -16.53
CA LEU A 108 5.56 -4.40 -15.73
C LEU A 108 5.00 -4.57 -14.32
N HIS A 109 3.96 -5.39 -14.13
CA HIS A 109 3.31 -5.59 -12.83
C HIS A 109 4.29 -5.91 -11.68
N PRO A 110 5.26 -6.85 -11.81
CA PRO A 110 6.21 -7.11 -10.73
C PRO A 110 7.15 -5.93 -10.44
N TRP A 111 7.52 -5.13 -11.44
CA TRP A 111 8.35 -3.94 -11.24
C TRP A 111 7.59 -2.84 -10.49
N VAL A 112 6.35 -2.59 -10.89
CA VAL A 112 5.46 -1.66 -10.18
C VAL A 112 5.21 -2.16 -8.76
N GLY A 113 4.99 -3.47 -8.57
CA GLY A 113 4.85 -4.08 -7.24
C GLY A 113 6.07 -3.90 -6.35
N ALA A 114 7.28 -4.10 -6.89
CA ALA A 114 8.53 -3.87 -6.16
C ALA A 114 8.72 -2.39 -5.78
N LEU A 115 8.42 -1.47 -6.69
CA LEU A 115 8.44 -0.03 -6.42
C LEU A 115 7.46 0.33 -5.29
N THR A 116 6.25 -0.21 -5.32
CA THR A 116 5.25 -0.04 -4.25
C THR A 116 5.77 -0.51 -2.90
N MET A 117 6.46 -1.66 -2.84
CA MET A 117 7.06 -2.15 -1.59
C MET A 117 8.16 -1.22 -1.06
N LEU A 118 9.02 -0.70 -1.95
CA LEU A 118 10.08 0.25 -1.56
C LEU A 118 9.50 1.56 -1.01
N ILE A 119 8.48 2.10 -1.69
CA ILE A 119 7.77 3.30 -1.23
C ILE A 119 7.07 3.03 0.11
N ALA A 120 6.44 1.87 0.29
CA ALA A 120 5.81 1.50 1.55
C ALA A 120 6.84 1.43 2.70
N ALA A 121 8.04 0.91 2.44
CA ALA A 121 9.14 0.90 3.40
C ALA A 121 9.53 2.33 3.82
N ALA A 122 9.77 3.20 2.83
CA ALA A 122 10.15 4.59 3.05
C ALA A 122 9.05 5.40 3.76
N HIS A 123 7.78 5.12 3.44
CA HIS A 123 6.62 5.85 3.93
C HIS A 123 6.49 5.82 5.46
N VAL A 124 6.88 4.70 6.10
CA VAL A 124 6.91 4.57 7.56
C VAL A 124 7.81 5.64 8.19
N PHE A 125 9.00 5.88 7.61
CA PHE A 125 9.94 6.88 8.13
C PHE A 125 9.39 8.31 8.00
N PHE A 126 8.73 8.63 6.89
CA PHE A 126 8.08 9.94 6.73
C PHE A 126 6.93 10.15 7.72
N GLY A 127 6.22 9.09 8.10
CA GLY A 127 5.17 9.16 9.12
C GLY A 127 5.71 9.47 10.51
N MET A 128 6.84 8.84 10.89
CA MET A 128 7.49 9.09 12.18
C MET A 128 7.93 10.55 12.36
N GLN A 129 8.24 11.27 11.28
CA GLN A 129 8.61 12.70 11.34
C GLN A 129 7.44 13.60 11.79
N LEU A 130 6.19 13.13 11.67
CA LEU A 130 4.98 13.88 12.04
C LEU A 130 4.49 13.59 13.47
N ILE A 131 5.12 12.63 14.17
CA ILE A 131 4.79 12.26 15.56
C ILE A 131 5.45 13.24 16.56
N ARG A 132 6.04 14.34 16.07
CA ARG A 132 6.61 15.41 16.90
C ARG A 132 5.56 16.29 17.53
#